data_AF-A0A9E4FG17-F1
#
_entry.id   AF-A0A9E4FG17-F1
#
_cell.length_a   1.000
_cell.length_b   1.000
_cell.length_c   1.000
_cell.angle_alpha   90.00
_cell.angle_beta   90.00
_cell.angle_gamma   90.00
#
_symmetry.space_group_name_H-M   'P 1'
#
loop_
_entity.id
_entity.type
_entity.pdbx_description
1 polymer ?
#
loop_
_entity_poly.entity_id
_entity_poly.type
_entity_poly.pdbx_seq_one_letter_code
_entity_poly.pdbx_strand_id
1 'polypeptide(L)' 'MSRGCSPEFDSLVERLAVTPYGEERYETAKRMNDIVVQNHFLIPLIWRATASARSNELKGVRINPWDSELWNIEDWHR' A
#
# COMPACT_ATOMS: atom_id res chain seq x y z
N MET A 1 17.20 -3.43 8.02
CA MET A 1 15.75 -3.70 8.10
C MET A 1 15.35 -3.47 9.54
N SER A 2 14.32 -2.65 9.81
CA SER A 2 13.91 -2.30 11.17
C SER A 2 13.48 -3.55 11.94
N ARG A 3 13.93 -3.71 13.20
CA ARG A 3 13.60 -4.85 14.08
C ARG A 3 12.61 -4.43 15.18
N GLY A 4 11.70 -3.49 14.87
CA GLY A 4 10.70 -3.03 15.82
C GLY A 4 9.75 -4.16 16.23
N CYS A 5 9.47 -4.26 17.54
CA CYS A 5 8.52 -5.20 18.11
C CYS A 5 7.50 -4.42 18.94
N SER A 6 6.21 -4.70 18.78
CA SER A 6 5.14 -4.07 19.55
C SER A 6 3.98 -5.06 19.74
N PRO A 7 3.71 -5.52 20.98
CA PRO A 7 2.58 -6.40 21.25
C PRO A 7 1.21 -5.78 20.87
N GLU A 8 1.09 -4.45 20.97
CA GLU A 8 -0.12 -3.75 20.51
C GLU A 8 -0.28 -3.87 18.99
N PHE A 9 0.81 -3.68 18.24
CA PHE A 9 0.78 -3.82 16.78
C PHE A 9 0.40 -5.25 16.38
N ASP A 10 0.99 -6.25 17.03
CA ASP A 10 0.71 -7.66 16.77
C ASP A 10 -0.77 -7.99 17.00
N SER A 11 -1.37 -7.48 18.09
CA SER A 11 -2.81 -7.65 18.35
C SER A 11 -3.68 -6.96 17.29
N LEU A 12 -3.28 -5.78 16.82
CA LEU A 12 -4.01 -5.08 15.74
C LEU A 12 -3.91 -5.83 14.40
N VAL A 13 -2.79 -6.50 14.12
CA VAL A 13 -2.65 -7.37 12.93
C VAL A 13 -3.66 -8.51 12.98
N GLU A 14 -3.79 -9.20 14.11
CA GLU A 14 -4.75 -10.28 14.29
C GLU A 14 -6.20 -9.79 14.08
N ARG A 15 -6.54 -8.62 14.62
CA ARG A 15 -7.86 -8.01 14.39
C ARG A 15 -8.08 -7.66 12.92
N LEU A 16 -7.12 -6.99 12.29
CA LEU A 16 -7.21 -6.57 10.89
C LEU A 16 -7.39 -7.75 9.93
N ALA A 17 -6.85 -8.93 10.27
CA ALA A 17 -6.98 -10.14 9.46
C ALA A 17 -8.43 -10.62 9.32
N VAL A 18 -9.29 -10.34 10.32
CA VAL A 18 -10.70 -10.76 10.34
C VAL A 18 -11.69 -9.62 10.11
N THR A 19 -11.28 -8.35 10.25
CA THR A 19 -12.17 -7.20 10.03
C THR A 19 -12.48 -7.01 8.53
N PRO A 20 -13.76 -6.99 8.11
CA PRO A 20 -14.13 -6.75 6.72
C PRO A 20 -13.80 -5.32 6.29
N TYR A 21 -13.87 -5.04 4.98
CA TYR A 21 -13.70 -3.67 4.48
C TYR A 21 -14.75 -2.73 5.08
N GLY A 22 -14.30 -1.60 5.60
CA GLY A 22 -15.15 -0.60 6.24
C GLY A 22 -14.34 0.34 7.14
N GLU A 23 -15.07 1.24 7.80
CA GLU A 23 -14.51 2.27 8.67
C GLU A 23 -13.61 1.70 9.78
N GLU A 24 -14.05 0.62 10.44
CA GLU A 24 -13.27 -0.05 11.49
C GLU A 24 -11.90 -0.52 10.98
N ARG A 25 -11.85 -1.10 9.77
CA ARG A 25 -10.60 -1.56 9.16
C ARG A 25 -9.67 -0.38 8.86
N TYR A 26 -10.22 0.73 8.41
CA TYR A 26 -9.44 1.94 8.10
C TYR A 26 -8.86 2.57 9.37
N GLU A 27 -9.64 2.67 10.44
CA GLU A 27 -9.17 3.18 11.72
C GLU A 27 -8.11 2.26 12.34
N THR A 28 -8.28 0.94 12.23
CA THR A 28 -7.26 -0.04 12.65
C THR A 28 -5.94 0.18 11.90
N ALA A 29 -6.00 0.33 10.58
CA ALA A 29 -4.81 0.58 9.76
C ALA A 29 -4.10 1.90 10.09
N LYS A 30 -4.86 2.99 10.35
CA LYS A 30 -4.29 4.27 10.80
C LYS A 30 -3.56 4.12 12.13
N ARG A 31 -4.17 3.43 13.10
CA ARG A 31 -3.55 3.20 14.41
C ARG A 31 -2.28 2.37 14.31
N MET A 32 -2.28 1.34 13.45
CA MET A 32 -1.07 0.57 13.15
C MET A 32 0.05 1.44 12.57
N ASN A 33 -0.28 2.34 11.63
CA ASN A 33 0.68 3.30 11.09
C ASN A 33 1.24 4.24 12.17
N ASP A 34 0.40 4.75 13.06
CA ASP A 34 0.84 5.62 14.15
C ASP A 34 1.86 4.93 15.05
N ILE A 35 1.64 3.66 15.40
CA ILE A 35 2.63 2.88 16.17
C ILE A 35 3.98 2.82 15.45
N VAL A 36 3.99 2.56 14.14
CA VAL A 36 5.23 2.46 13.35
C VAL A 36 5.99 3.78 13.32
N VAL A 37 5.27 4.89 13.07
CA VAL A 37 5.88 6.22 12.93
C VAL A 37 6.31 6.78 14.28
N GLN A 38 5.46 6.71 15.32
CA GLN A 38 5.74 7.29 16.64
C GLN A 38 6.85 6.54 17.40
N ASN A 39 7.01 5.23 17.15
CA ASN A 39 8.15 4.47 17.68
C ASN A 39 9.44 4.61 16.83
N HIS A 40 9.42 5.45 15.80
CA HIS A 40 10.57 5.71 14.92
C HIS A 40 11.13 4.44 14.25
N PHE A 41 10.30 3.40 14.10
CA PHE A 41 10.70 2.16 13.42
C PHE A 41 10.89 2.40 11.92
N LEU A 42 10.13 3.35 11.36
CA LEU A 42 10.27 3.84 10.00
C LEU A 42 9.96 5.35 9.99
N ILE A 43 10.88 6.13 9.43
CA ILE A 43 10.70 7.58 9.26
C ILE A 43 10.25 7.82 7.81
N PRO A 44 8.96 8.13 7.57
CA PRO A 44 8.50 8.45 6.24
C PRO A 44 9.11 9.79 5.80
N LEU A 45 9.73 9.82 4.62
CA LEU A 45 10.35 11.03 4.07
C LEU A 45 9.49 11.65 2.98
N ILE A 46 9.33 10.92 1.88
CA ILE A 46 8.57 11.35 0.71
C ILE A 46 7.88 10.15 0.08
N TRP A 47 6.74 10.41 -0.56
CA TRP A 47 6.22 9.51 -1.57
C TRP A 47 6.95 9.77 -2.90
N ARG A 48 7.54 8.73 -3.47
CA ARG A 48 8.31 8.86 -4.71
C ARG A 48 7.39 8.59 -5.90
N ALA A 49 7.12 9.63 -6.69
CA ALA A 49 6.42 9.46 -7.96
C ALA A 49 7.30 8.70 -8.95
N THR A 50 6.66 7.87 -9.78
CA THR A 50 7.30 7.15 -10.89
C THR A 50 6.80 7.74 -12.20
N ALA A 51 7.69 7.91 -13.18
CA ALA A 51 7.35 8.34 -14.52
C ALA A 51 7.33 7.13 -15.46
N SER A 52 6.22 6.95 -16.17
CA SER A 52 5.98 5.82 -17.06
C SER A 52 5.47 6.35 -18.40
N ALA A 53 5.91 5.75 -19.50
CA ALA A 53 5.51 6.14 -20.84
C ALA A 53 4.92 4.96 -21.60
N ARG A 54 3.89 5.22 -22.41
CA ARG A 54 3.30 4.26 -23.34
C ARG A 54 3.12 4.89 -24.71
N SER A 55 2.98 4.06 -25.74
CA SER A 55 2.55 4.56 -27.05
C SER A 55 1.16 5.19 -26.98
N ASN A 56 0.95 6.27 -27.75
CA ASN A 56 -0.35 6.93 -27.92
C ASN A 56 -1.39 6.03 -28.59
N GLU A 57 -0.93 5.07 -29.38
CA GLU A 57 -1.75 4.12 -30.13
C GLU A 57 -2.19 2.94 -29.27
N LEU A 58 -1.43 2.60 -28.21
CA LEU A 58 -1.76 1.51 -27.30
C LEU A 58 -2.93 1.93 -26.39
N LYS A 59 -4.04 1.19 -26.39
CA LYS A 59 -5.21 1.46 -25.53
C LYS A 59 -5.31 0.40 -24.42
N GLY A 60 -6.17 0.66 -23.43
CA GLY A 60 -6.41 -0.26 -22.31
C GLY A 60 -5.42 -0.15 -21.13
N VAL A 61 -4.34 0.62 -21.23
CA VAL A 61 -3.35 0.75 -20.14
C VAL A 61 -3.94 1.45 -18.90
N ARG A 62 -3.83 0.81 -17.73
CA ARG A 62 -4.24 1.37 -16.43
C ARG A 62 -3.05 1.47 -15.47
N ILE A 63 -2.63 2.70 -15.16
CA ILE A 63 -1.53 2.92 -14.21
C ILE A 63 -1.99 2.54 -12.80
N ASN A 64 -1.17 1.73 -12.11
CA ASN A 64 -1.33 1.35 -10.72
C ASN A 64 0.00 1.58 -9.97
N PRO A 65 0.04 2.31 -8.86
CA PRO A 65 1.27 2.51 -8.08
C PRO A 65 1.69 1.29 -7.25
N TRP A 66 0.87 0.24 -7.18
CA TRP A 66 1.08 -0.91 -6.31
C TRP A 66 1.59 -2.18 -7.01
N ASP A 67 1.63 -2.20 -8.34
CA ASP A 67 2.03 -3.36 -9.13
C ASP A 67 2.97 -2.91 -10.27
N SER A 68 3.51 -3.87 -11.02
CA SER A 68 4.13 -3.63 -12.31
C SER A 68 3.18 -2.86 -13.23
N GLU A 69 3.75 -2.05 -14.12
CA GLU A 69 3.00 -1.31 -15.15
C GLU A 69 2.27 -2.24 -16.15
N LEU A 70 2.40 -3.56 -15.99
CA LEU A 70 1.88 -4.61 -16.88
C LEU A 70 0.76 -5.43 -16.24
N TRP A 71 0.31 -5.10 -15.02
CA TRP A 71 -0.69 -5.90 -14.28
C TRP A 71 -1.98 -6.17 -15.06
N ASN A 72 -2.36 -5.27 -15.98
CA ASN A 72 -3.56 -5.38 -16.80
C ASN A 72 -3.27 -5.59 -18.31
N ILE A 73 -2.12 -6.19 -18.64
CA ILE A 73 -1.70 -6.37 -20.04
C ILE A 73 -2.71 -7.15 -20.89
N GLU A 74 -3.55 -7.99 -20.28
CA GLU A 74 -4.63 -8.71 -20.97
C GLU A 74 -5.67 -7.78 -21.63
N ASP A 75 -5.86 -6.57 -21.11
CA ASP A 75 -6.80 -5.58 -21.65
C ASP A 75 -6.23 -4.77 -22.82
N TRP A 76 -4.92 -4.91 -23.08
CA TRP A 76 -4.21 -4.03 -23.97
C TRP A 76 -4.48 -4.38 -25.43
N HIS A 77 -4.71 -3.35 -26.24
CA HIS A 77 -4.97 -3.50 -27.66
C HIS A 77 -4.54 -2.26 -28.43
N ARG A 78 -4.49 -2.39 -29.75
CA ARG A 78 -4.15 -1.33 -30.70
C ARG A 78 -5.31 -1.13 -31.66
#